data_AF-A0ABD5WKG7-F1
#
_entry.id   AF-A0ABD5WKG7-F1
#
_cell.length_a   1.000
_cell.length_b   1.000
_cell.length_c   1.000
_cell.angle_alpha   90.00
_cell.angle_beta   90.00
_cell.angle_gamma   90.00
#
_symmetry.space_group_name_H-M   'P 1'
#
loop_
_entity.id
_entity.type
_entity.pdbx_description
1 polymer ?
#
loop_
_entity_poly.entity_id
_entity_poly.type
_entity_poly.pdbx_seq_one_letter_code
_entity_poly.pdbx_strand_id
1 'polypeptide(L)'
;MAKSVFESNNSLTYTEVHAAVLGAVIGTLAGYAHGIGRTEVSIGVVSTFVAVALGLKYSGKIPAAQRTIRREPWYALAALLVGGAVGLVVL
;
A
#
# COMPACT_ATOMS: atom_id res chain seq x y z
N MET A 1 11.76 -8.67 17.35
CA MET A 1 12.51 -7.44 17.08
C MET A 1 12.43 -7.14 15.59
N ALA A 2 12.13 -5.90 15.23
CA ALA A 2 12.07 -5.48 13.85
C ALA A 2 13.47 -5.36 13.24
N LYS A 3 13.65 -5.80 12.00
CA LYS A 3 14.92 -5.71 11.28
C LYS A 3 15.12 -4.26 10.81
N SER A 4 16.28 -3.67 11.08
CA SER A 4 16.61 -2.31 10.61
C SER A 4 16.78 -2.29 9.10
N VAL A 5 16.47 -1.14 8.49
CA VAL A 5 16.69 -0.88 7.06
C VAL A 5 17.71 0.26 6.94
N PHE A 6 18.54 0.19 5.89
CA PHE A 6 19.48 1.25 5.50
C PHE A 6 20.58 1.62 6.50
N GLU A 7 20.92 0.73 7.46
CA GLU A 7 21.93 1.01 8.50
C GLU A 7 21.72 2.37 9.20
N SER A 8 20.48 2.89 9.16
CA SER A 8 20.21 4.25 9.60
C SER A 8 19.93 4.25 11.10
N ASN A 9 20.41 5.27 11.81
CA ASN A 9 20.03 5.56 13.20
C ASN A 9 18.53 5.98 13.33
N ASN A 10 17.76 5.91 12.25
CA ASN A 10 16.36 6.28 12.20
C ASN A 10 15.50 5.02 12.33
N SER A 11 14.51 5.05 13.24
CA SER A 11 13.82 3.87 13.76
C SER A 11 12.81 3.22 12.81
N LEU A 12 12.92 3.46 11.49
CA LEU A 12 12.03 2.85 10.51
C LEU A 12 12.39 1.39 10.32
N THR A 13 11.43 0.54 10.65
CA THR A 13 11.51 -0.90 10.55
C THR A 13 11.32 -1.38 9.12
N TYR A 14 11.88 -2.56 8.81
CA TYR A 14 11.67 -3.23 7.52
C TYR A 14 10.20 -3.34 7.15
N THR A 15 9.34 -3.64 8.13
CA THR A 15 7.90 -3.77 7.93
C THR A 15 7.24 -2.46 7.53
N GLU A 16 7.63 -1.34 8.13
CA GLU A 16 7.09 0.00 7.81
C GLU A 16 7.49 0.43 6.41
N VAL A 17 8.77 0.27 6.05
CA VAL A 17 9.26 0.61 4.70
C VAL A 17 8.59 -0.25 3.64
N HIS A 18 8.46 -1.56 3.88
CA HIS A 18 7.83 -2.47 2.93
C HIS A 18 6.33 -2.17 2.76
N ALA A 19 5.64 -1.83 3.85
CA ALA A 19 4.24 -1.40 3.82
C ALA A 19 4.07 -0.10 3.03
N ALA A 20 4.95 0.88 3.24
CA ALA A 20 4.95 2.14 2.51
C ALA A 20 5.20 1.94 1.01
N VAL A 21 6.23 1.16 0.63
CA VAL A 21 6.53 0.89 -0.79
C VAL A 21 5.34 0.21 -1.47
N LEU A 22 4.73 -0.78 -0.81
CA LEU A 22 3.56 -1.46 -1.37
C LEU A 22 2.38 -0.50 -1.54
N GLY A 23 2.10 0.34 -0.54
CA GLY A 23 1.09 1.38 -0.62
C GLY A 23 1.33 2.34 -1.79
N ALA A 24 2.54 2.87 -1.92
CA ALA A 24 2.93 3.78 -2.98
C ALA A 24 2.72 3.17 -4.38
N VAL A 25 3.19 1.94 -4.59
CA VAL A 25 3.05 1.25 -5.88
C VAL A 25 1.58 1.05 -6.25
N ILE A 26 0.77 0.55 -5.32
CA ILE A 26 -0.66 0.33 -5.57
C ILE A 26 -1.39 1.66 -5.80
N GLY A 27 -1.05 2.69 -5.01
CA GLY A 27 -1.55 4.04 -5.18
C GLY A 27 -1.29 4.58 -6.58
N THR A 28 -0.03 4.57 -7.03
CA THR A 28 0.36 5.10 -8.34
C THR A 28 -0.35 4.37 -9.48
N LEU A 29 -0.44 3.04 -9.42
CA LEU A 29 -1.15 2.25 -10.44
C LEU A 29 -2.65 2.55 -10.45
N ALA A 30 -3.27 2.71 -9.28
CA ALA A 30 -4.68 3.05 -9.17
C ALA A 30 -4.97 4.49 -9.65
N GLY A 31 -4.11 5.45 -9.34
CA GLY A 31 -4.19 6.83 -9.84
C GLY A 31 -4.08 6.88 -11.36
N TYR A 32 -3.08 6.20 -11.92
CA TYR A 32 -2.92 6.07 -13.36
C TYR A 32 -4.14 5.42 -14.03
N ALA A 33 -4.63 4.30 -13.49
CA ALA A 33 -5.82 3.62 -14.00
C ALA A 33 -7.05 4.53 -13.98
N HIS A 34 -7.22 5.36 -12.95
CA HIS A 34 -8.29 6.34 -12.90
C HIS A 34 -8.15 7.40 -13.99
N GLY A 35 -6.95 7.97 -14.16
CA GLY A 35 -6.75 9.04 -15.15
C GLY A 35 -6.84 8.58 -16.62
N ILE A 36 -6.57 7.31 -16.94
CA ILE A 36 -6.88 6.74 -18.28
C ILE A 36 -8.36 6.30 -18.43
N GLY A 37 -9.24 6.67 -17.50
CA GLY A 37 -10.68 6.39 -17.55
C GLY A 37 -11.11 5.00 -17.07
N ARG A 38 -10.19 4.18 -16.51
CA ARG A 38 -10.52 2.87 -15.90
C ARG A 38 -10.91 3.00 -14.43
N THR A 39 -11.86 3.88 -14.15
CA THR A 39 -12.28 4.26 -12.79
C THR A 39 -12.81 3.07 -11.98
N GLU A 40 -13.59 2.17 -12.58
CA GLU A 40 -14.11 0.98 -11.88
C GLU A 40 -12.99 0.06 -11.38
N VAL A 41 -11.94 -0.14 -12.20
CA VAL A 41 -10.77 -0.95 -11.83
C VAL A 41 -10.00 -0.27 -10.71
N SER A 42 -9.80 1.05 -10.80
CA SER A 42 -9.13 1.83 -9.76
C SER A 42 -9.86 1.72 -8.41
N ILE A 43 -11.19 1.91 -8.40
CA ILE A 43 -12.02 1.78 -7.19
C ILE A 43 -11.93 0.36 -6.62
N GLY A 44 -12.03 -0.67 -7.47
CA GLY A 44 -11.95 -2.07 -7.05
C GLY A 44 -10.61 -2.41 -6.39
N VAL A 45 -9.50 -1.95 -6.97
CA VAL A 45 -8.15 -2.18 -6.43
C VAL A 45 -7.96 -1.45 -5.10
N VAL A 46 -8.33 -0.17 -5.03
CA VAL A 46 -8.18 0.65 -3.81
C VAL A 46 -9.03 0.10 -2.68
N SER A 47 -10.31 -0.16 -2.92
CA SER A 47 -11.21 -0.72 -1.90
C SER A 47 -10.74 -2.07 -1.39
N THR A 48 -10.28 -2.96 -2.28
CA THR A 48 -9.69 -4.25 -1.89
C THR A 48 -8.42 -4.07 -1.05
N PHE A 49 -7.53 -3.17 -1.44
CA PHE A 49 -6.30 -2.90 -0.69
C PHE A 49 -6.60 -2.35 0.71
N VAL A 50 -7.52 -1.39 0.82
CA VAL A 50 -7.96 -0.83 2.09
C VAL A 50 -8.59 -1.92 2.97
N ALA A 51 -9.48 -2.74 2.41
CA ALA A 51 -10.08 -3.86 3.13
C ALA A 51 -9.01 -4.83 3.68
N VAL A 52 -8.02 -5.18 2.85
CA VAL A 52 -6.89 -6.03 3.24
C VAL A 52 -6.04 -5.40 4.34
N ALA A 53 -5.78 -4.09 4.25
CA ALA A 53 -5.01 -3.32 5.22
C ALA A 53 -5.71 -3.24 6.58
N LEU A 54 -7.02 -2.98 6.58
CA LEU A 54 -7.87 -2.95 7.77
C LEU A 54 -8.13 -4.33 8.37
N GLY A 55 -7.71 -5.38 7.67
CA GLY A 55 -7.73 -6.72 8.20
C GLY A 55 -9.01 -7.51 7.94
N LEU A 56 -9.68 -7.26 6.82
CA LEU A 56 -10.59 -8.24 6.22
C LEU A 56 -9.78 -9.45 5.73
N LYS A 57 -10.25 -10.66 6.03
CA LYS A 57 -9.65 -11.92 5.58
C LYS A 57 -10.44 -12.42 4.37
N TYR A 58 -9.76 -12.55 3.23
CA TYR A 58 -10.36 -13.08 2.00
C TYR A 58 -10.13 -14.60 1.85
N SER A 59 -9.12 -15.16 2.53
CA SER A 59 -8.80 -16.60 2.55
C SER A 59 -8.12 -16.99 3.86
N GLY A 60 -8.35 -18.23 4.33
CA GLY A 60 -7.83 -18.74 5.60
C GLY A 60 -6.30 -18.80 5.70
N LYS A 61 -5.58 -18.69 4.58
CA LYS A 61 -4.11 -18.53 4.55
C LYS A 61 -3.77 -17.07 4.24
N ILE A 62 -3.14 -16.39 5.18
CA ILE A 62 -2.72 -14.98 5.03
C ILE A 62 -1.39 -14.92 4.26
N PRO A 63 -1.35 -14.40 3.02
CA PRO A 63 -0.11 -14.16 2.29
C PRO A 63 0.83 -13.20 3.04
N ALA A 64 2.14 -13.35 2.84
CA ALA A 64 3.16 -12.61 3.59
C ALA A 64 3.04 -11.08 3.45
N ALA A 65 2.65 -10.60 2.26
CA ALA A 65 2.37 -9.18 2.02
C ALA A 65 1.20 -8.68 2.89
N GLN A 66 0.11 -9.45 3.00
CA GLN A 66 -1.04 -9.10 3.83
C GLN A 66 -0.71 -9.08 5.33
N ARG A 67 0.21 -9.93 5.80
CA ARG A 67 0.71 -9.86 7.20
C ARG A 67 1.48 -8.57 7.46
N THR A 68 2.22 -8.08 6.47
CA THR A 68 3.05 -6.87 6.59
C THR A 68 2.18 -5.63 6.65
N ILE A 69 1.23 -5.48 5.71
CA ILE A 69 0.30 -4.35 5.70
C ILE A 69 -0.54 -4.29 6.98
N ARG A 70 -0.99 -5.43 7.51
CA ARG A 70 -1.77 -5.47 8.77
C ARG A 70 -1.02 -5.00 10.00
N ARG A 71 0.31 -5.13 10.02
CA ARG A 71 1.12 -4.72 11.17
C ARG A 71 1.30 -3.20 11.19
N GLU A 72 1.40 -2.61 10.01
CA GLU A 72 1.76 -1.20 9.81
C GLU A 72 0.80 -0.54 8.79
N PRO A 73 -0.54 -0.60 9.01
CA PRO A 73 -1.53 -0.21 7.99
C PRO A 73 -1.49 1.27 7.64
N TRP A 74 -1.13 2.13 8.58
CA TRP A 74 -1.10 3.57 8.37
C TRP A 74 -0.04 3.99 7.34
N TYR A 75 1.15 3.39 7.33
CA TYR A 75 2.17 3.69 6.33
C TYR A 75 1.75 3.24 4.92
N ALA A 76 1.12 2.07 4.82
CA ALA A 76 0.59 1.58 3.56
C ALA A 76 -0.54 2.48 3.01
N LEU A 77 -1.46 2.91 3.87
CA LEU A 77 -2.57 3.79 3.47
C LEU A 77 -2.10 5.21 3.12
N ALA A 78 -1.20 5.78 3.91
CA ALA A 78 -0.62 7.09 3.61
C ALA A 78 0.13 7.08 2.27
N ALA A 79 0.95 6.05 2.04
CA ALA A 79 1.66 5.89 0.79
C ALA A 79 0.73 5.61 -0.39
N LEU A 80 -0.39 4.91 -0.18
CA LEU A 80 -1.42 4.72 -1.20
C LEU A 80 -2.05 6.05 -1.64
N LEU A 81 -2.36 6.94 -0.70
CA LEU A 81 -2.91 8.26 -1.04
C LEU A 81 -1.89 9.10 -1.81
N VAL A 82 -0.64 9.15 -1.34
CA VAL A 82 0.43 9.91 -2.00
C VAL A 82 0.71 9.34 -3.40
N GLY A 83 0.83 8.01 -3.53
CA GLY A 83 1.01 7.33 -4.80
C GLY A 83 -0.15 7.61 -5.76
N GLY A 84 -1.39 7.55 -5.28
CA GLY A 84 -2.59 7.87 -6.07
C GLY A 84 -2.57 9.28 -6.64
N ALA A 85 -2.21 10.28 -5.84
CA ALA A 85 -2.06 11.65 -6.30
C ALA A 85 -0.96 11.77 -7.36
N VAL A 86 0.21 11.13 -7.14
CA VAL A 86 1.29 11.12 -8.13
C VAL A 86 0.84 10.46 -9.44
N GLY A 87 0.15 9.33 -9.38
CA GLY A 87 -0.35 8.62 -10.55
C GLY A 87 -1.34 9.43 -11.38
N LEU A 88 -2.08 10.35 -10.76
CA LEU A 88 -2.96 11.29 -11.45
C LEU A 88 -2.21 12.46 -12.10
N VAL A 89 -1.16 12.96 -11.45
CA VAL A 89 -0.36 14.11 -11.93
C VAL A 89 0.55 13.73 -13.10
N VAL A 90 0.93 12.46 -13.23
CA VAL A 90 1.80 11.95 -14.31
C VAL A 90 1.04 11.79 -15.65
N LEU A 91 -0.27 12.00 -15.67
CA LEU A 91 -1.15 11.93 -16.84
C LEU A 91 -1.36 13.31 -17.48
#